data_AF-A0A183U6C0-F1
#
_entry.id   AF-A0A183U6C0-F1
#
_cell.length_a   1.000
_cell.length_b   1.000
_cell.length_c   1.000
_cell.angle_alpha   90.00
_cell.angle_beta   90.00
_cell.angle_gamma   90.00
#
_symmetry.space_group_name_H-M   'P 1'
#
loop_
_entity.id
_entity.type
_entity.pdbx_description
1 polymer ?
#
loop_
_entity_poly.entity_id
_entity_poly.type
_entity_poly.pdbx_seq_one_letter_code
_entity_poly.pdbx_strand_id
1 'polypeptide(L)'
;MALESIFSDQPDQLQYAIKEEGEHTSIDGSICVHLPKLDRTITVRATDCKGTKEVEVNYLPPLTLTFDLPYDYPSSSAPRFSIRAAWIGRTE
;
A
#
# COMPACT_ATOMS: atom_id res chain seq x y z
N MET A 1 -5.83 -13.38 16.74
CA MET A 1 -5.90 -12.04 17.37
C MET A 1 -6.30 -11.01 16.33
N ALA A 2 -6.96 -9.90 16.70
CA ALA A 2 -7.53 -8.94 15.74
C ALA A 2 -6.52 -8.37 14.72
N LEU A 3 -5.24 -8.25 15.10
CA LEU A 3 -4.19 -7.76 14.22
C LEU A 3 -3.67 -8.81 13.22
N GLU A 4 -3.77 -10.11 13.53
CA GLU A 4 -3.44 -11.17 12.57
C GLU A 4 -4.50 -11.34 11.48
N SER A 5 -5.74 -10.89 11.74
CA SER A 5 -6.81 -10.94 10.73
C SER A 5 -6.59 -9.97 9.56
N ILE A 6 -5.72 -8.97 9.73
CA ILE A 6 -5.30 -8.02 8.68
C ILE A 6 -4.17 -8.64 7.83
N PHE A 7 -3.48 -9.64 8.38
CA PHE A 7 -2.50 -10.49 7.72
C PHE A 7 -3.19 -11.75 7.17
N SER A 8 -4.16 -11.55 6.29
CA SER A 8 -4.74 -12.68 5.56
C SER A 8 -3.86 -12.99 4.36
N ASP A 9 -3.65 -14.28 4.08
CA ASP A 9 -2.93 -14.87 2.93
C ASP A 9 -3.70 -14.64 1.61
N GLN A 10 -4.20 -13.41 1.43
CA GLN A 10 -4.95 -12.98 0.26
C GLN A 10 -3.92 -12.66 -0.84
N PRO A 11 -4.13 -13.15 -2.08
CA PRO A 11 -3.26 -12.79 -3.19
C PRO A 11 -3.28 -11.28 -3.40
N ASP A 12 -2.16 -10.72 -3.85
CA ASP A 12 -2.06 -9.32 -4.21
C ASP A 12 -3.21 -8.95 -5.17
N GLN A 13 -3.95 -7.91 -4.80
CA GLN A 13 -5.16 -7.54 -5.53
C GLN A 13 -4.84 -6.39 -6.48
N LEU A 14 -4.80 -6.69 -7.77
CA LEU A 14 -4.72 -5.71 -8.85
C LEU A 14 -6.14 -5.24 -9.23
N GLN A 15 -6.32 -3.93 -9.27
CA GLN A 15 -7.52 -3.29 -9.80
C GLN A 15 -7.08 -2.20 -10.79
N TYR A 16 -7.73 -2.12 -11.94
CA TYR A 16 -7.47 -1.04 -12.90
C TYR A 16 -8.74 -0.66 -13.66
N ALA A 17 -8.75 0.55 -14.19
CA ALA A 17 -9.77 1.05 -15.08
C ALA A 17 -9.13 1.66 -16.33
N ILE A 18 -9.81 1.49 -17.46
CA ILE A 18 -9.48 2.17 -18.70
C ILE A 18 -10.33 3.44 -18.75
N LYS A 19 -9.67 4.58 -18.98
CA LYS A 19 -10.31 5.88 -19.12
C LYS A 19 -10.20 6.33 -20.57
N GLU A 20 -11.35 6.56 -21.18
CA GLU A 20 -11.46 7.07 -22.54
C GLU A 20 -11.83 8.55 -22.49
N GLU A 21 -10.98 9.41 -23.07
CA GLU A 21 -11.20 10.84 -23.19
C GLU A 21 -10.95 11.27 -24.65
N GLY A 22 -12.02 11.29 -25.44
CA GLY A 22 -11.92 11.52 -26.89
C GLY A 22 -11.20 10.38 -27.60
N GLU A 23 -10.14 10.69 -28.34
CA GLU A 23 -9.29 9.69 -29.02
C GLU A 23 -8.17 9.13 -28.10
N HIS A 24 -8.08 9.61 -26.86
CA HIS A 24 -7.02 9.21 -25.93
C HIS A 24 -7.55 8.19 -24.91
N THR A 25 -6.81 7.09 -24.76
CA THR A 25 -7.10 6.04 -23.78
C THR A 25 -5.98 5.98 -22.75
N SER A 26 -6.30 6.21 -21.48
CA SER A 26 -5.36 6.07 -20.36
C SER A 26 -5.79 4.95 -19.42
N ILE A 27 -4.88 4.50 -18.56
CA ILE A 27 -5.17 3.45 -17.57
C ILE A 27 -4.76 3.96 -16.20
N ASP A 28 -5.62 3.84 -15.21
CA ASP A 28 -5.22 3.96 -13.81
C ASP A 28 -5.53 2.69 -13.05
N GLY A 29 -4.79 2.48 -11.97
CA GLY A 29 -4.98 1.29 -11.16
C GLY A 29 -4.27 1.33 -9.84
N SER A 30 -4.51 0.28 -9.07
CA SER A 30 -3.89 0.05 -7.78
C SER A 30 -3.57 -1.42 -7.58
N ILE A 31 -2.48 -1.66 -6.86
CA ILE A 31 -2.03 -2.98 -6.44
C ILE A 31 -1.94 -2.94 -4.93
N CYS A 32 -2.73 -3.76 -4.25
CA CYS A 32 -2.56 -4.02 -2.83
C CYS A 32 -1.49 -5.10 -2.67
N VAL A 33 -0.39 -4.75 -2.00
CA VAL A 33 0.77 -5.62 -1.79
C VAL A 33 0.83 -6.01 -0.32
N HIS A 34 0.79 -7.31 -0.08
CA HIS A 34 1.03 -7.86 1.25
C HIS A 34 2.53 -8.02 1.47
N LEU A 35 3.06 -7.36 2.49
CA LEU A 35 4.47 -7.49 2.82
C LEU A 35 4.71 -8.80 3.57
N PRO A 36 5.83 -9.50 3.30
CA PRO A 36 6.21 -10.66 4.08
C PRO A 36 6.42 -10.26 5.55
N LYS A 37 6.36 -11.25 6.44
CA LYS A 37 6.73 -11.04 7.84
C LYS A 37 8.17 -10.53 7.90
N LEU A 38 8.38 -9.56 8.77
CA LEU A 38 9.69 -8.98 9.03
C LEU A 38 10.54 -10.00 9.80
N ASP A 39 11.80 -10.16 9.39
CA ASP A 39 12.78 -10.96 10.14
C ASP A 39 13.10 -10.37 11.53
N ARG A 40 12.83 -9.06 11.70
CA ARG A 40 13.01 -8.34 12.96
C ARG A 40 11.67 -7.78 13.44
N THR A 41 11.34 -8.06 14.68
CA THR A 41 10.17 -7.50 15.36
C THR A 41 10.38 -6.01 15.63
N ILE A 42 9.30 -5.25 15.50
CA ILE A 42 9.19 -3.85 15.92
C ILE A 42 8.34 -3.84 17.19
N THR A 43 8.81 -3.19 18.26
CA THR A 43 8.03 -3.02 19.49
C THR A 43 7.18 -1.75 19.40
N VAL A 44 5.86 -1.91 19.39
CA VAL A 44 4.90 -0.82 19.45
C VAL A 44 4.54 -0.56 20.91
N ARG A 45 4.87 0.64 21.40
CA ARG A 45 4.56 1.08 22.76
C ARG A 45 3.45 2.12 22.74
N ALA A 46 2.39 1.88 23.50
CA ALA A 46 1.30 2.83 23.73
C ALA A 46 1.20 3.14 25.22
N THR A 47 1.05 4.41 25.58
CA THR A 47 0.88 4.83 26.97
C THR A 47 -0.41 5.63 27.10
N ASP A 48 -1.28 5.23 28.01
CA ASP A 48 -2.52 5.92 28.36
C ASP A 48 -2.63 6.13 29.88
N CYS A 49 -3.78 6.61 30.36
CA CYS A 49 -4.02 6.84 31.79
C CYS A 49 -4.02 5.56 32.64
N LYS A 50 -4.04 4.37 32.02
CA LYS A 50 -3.99 3.06 32.67
C LYS A 50 -2.58 2.45 32.65
N GLY A 51 -1.62 3.13 32.03
CA GLY A 51 -0.21 2.75 32.02
C GLY A 51 0.35 2.55 30.61
N THR A 52 1.52 1.91 30.53
CA THR A 52 2.18 1.57 29.27
C THR A 52 1.86 0.13 28.88
N LYS A 53 1.55 -0.09 27.60
CA LYS A 53 1.52 -1.39 26.96
C LYS A 53 2.52 -1.46 25.81
N GLU A 54 3.15 -2.61 25.67
CA GLU A 54 4.09 -2.92 24.59
C GLU A 54 3.60 -4.16 23.85
N VAL A 55 3.69 -4.11 22.52
CA VAL A 55 3.31 -5.22 21.62
C VAL A 55 4.42 -5.39 20.60
N GLU A 56 4.94 -6.59 20.49
CA GLU A 56 5.86 -6.96 19.42
C GLU A 56 5.09 -7.26 18.13
N VAL A 57 5.51 -6.63 17.04
CA VAL A 57 4.88 -6.74 15.73
C VAL A 57 5.95 -7.14 14.72
N ASN A 58 5.78 -8.24 14.02
CA ASN A 58 6.66 -8.70 12.93
C ASN A 58 5.97 -8.64 11.57
N TYR A 59 4.93 -7.82 11.44
CA TYR A 59 4.07 -7.80 10.29
C TYR A 59 3.58 -6.37 10.05
N LEU A 60 3.69 -5.86 8.82
CA LEU A 60 3.30 -4.51 8.46
C LEU A 60 1.96 -4.51 7.73
N PRO A 61 1.01 -3.62 8.07
CA PRO A 61 -0.24 -3.48 7.31
C PRO A 61 0.05 -3.38 5.80
N PRO A 62 -0.84 -3.90 4.93
CA PRO A 62 -0.64 -3.89 3.49
C PRO A 62 -0.35 -2.48 2.95
N LEU A 63 0.43 -2.42 1.86
CA LEU A 63 0.70 -1.18 1.15
C LEU A 63 -0.07 -1.16 -0.17
N THR A 64 -0.43 0.02 -0.64
CA THR A 64 -1.08 0.22 -1.93
C THR A 64 -0.14 0.97 -2.86
N LEU A 65 0.20 0.35 -3.99
CA LEU A 65 0.85 1.01 -5.12
C LEU A 65 -0.24 1.45 -6.10
N THR A 66 -0.41 2.75 -6.29
CA THR A 66 -1.26 3.30 -7.35
C THR A 66 -0.42 3.68 -8.55
N PHE A 67 -0.95 3.47 -9.74
CA PHE A 67 -0.29 3.84 -10.99
C PHE A 67 -1.25 4.53 -11.96
N ASP A 68 -0.69 5.37 -12.82
CA ASP A 68 -1.37 6.01 -13.95
C ASP A 68 -0.48 5.87 -15.19
N LEU A 69 -1.02 5.22 -16.22
CA LEU A 69 -0.44 5.07 -17.54
C LEU A 69 -1.11 6.09 -18.46
N PRO A 70 -0.40 7.14 -18.89
CA PRO A 70 -0.95 8.12 -19.81
C PRO A 70 -1.19 7.50 -21.20
N TYR A 71 -1.96 8.20 -22.03
CA TYR A 71 -2.41 7.68 -23.32
C TYR A 71 -1.30 7.40 -24.33
N ASP A 72 -0.14 8.02 -24.14
CA ASP A 72 1.06 7.93 -24.96
C ASP A 72 2.15 7.07 -24.30
N TYR A 73 1.85 6.39 -23.19
CA TYR A 73 2.73 5.35 -22.63
C TYR A 73 2.69 4.09 -23.51
N PRO A 74 3.82 3.42 -23.77
CA PRO A 74 5.16 3.63 -23.23
C PRO A 74 6.07 4.53 -24.09
N SER A 75 5.51 5.29 -25.03
CA SER A 75 6.26 6.03 -26.05
C SER A 75 6.85 7.33 -25.53
N SER A 76 5.98 8.27 -25.12
CA SER A 76 6.37 9.68 -24.93
C SER A 76 6.32 10.12 -23.48
N SER A 77 5.29 9.72 -22.72
CA SER A 77 5.17 10.06 -21.31
C SER A 77 5.46 8.86 -20.40
N ALA A 78 6.09 9.15 -19.26
CA ALA A 78 6.37 8.17 -18.22
C ALA A 78 5.10 7.86 -17.40
N PRO A 79 5.00 6.64 -16.85
CA PRO A 79 3.92 6.29 -15.93
C PRO A 79 4.13 7.01 -14.59
N ARG A 80 3.03 7.38 -13.92
CA ARG A 80 3.09 7.98 -12.58
C ARG A 80 2.81 6.90 -11.54
N PHE A 81 3.67 6.78 -10.54
CA PHE A 81 3.51 5.85 -9.43
C PHE A 81 3.38 6.60 -8.11
N SER A 82 2.57 6.06 -7.20
CA SER A 82 2.49 6.54 -5.82
C SER A 82 2.29 5.37 -4.87
N ILE A 83 3.06 5.36 -3.79
CA ILE A 83 2.95 4.36 -2.72
C ILE A 83 2.19 4.99 -1.56
N ARG A 84 1.24 4.24 -1.00
CA ARG A 84 0.48 4.63 0.18
C ARG A 84 0.47 3.49 1.18
N ALA A 85 0.77 3.82 2.43
CA ALA A 85 0.55 2.93 3.57
C ALA A 85 0.28 3.78 4.80
N ALA A 86 -0.55 3.28 5.72
CA ALA A 86 -0.90 4.01 6.95
C ALA A 86 0.31 4.26 7.88
N TRP A 87 1.39 3.49 7.69
CA TRP A 87 2.62 3.54 8.49
C TRP A 87 3.78 4.28 7.81
N ILE A 88 3.62 4.70 6.54
CA ILE A 88 4.61 5.55 5.87
C ILE A 88 4.30 7.00 6.21
N GLY A 89 5.17 7.63 7.00
CA GLY A 89 5.09 9.06 7.25
C GLY A 89 5.32 9.85 5.96
N ARG A 90 4.67 11.01 5.85
CA ARG A 90 4.95 11.94 4.74
C ARG A 90 6.36 12.51 4.98
N THR A 91 7.32 12.16 4.14
CA THR A 91 8.60 12.90 4.07
C THR A 91 8.30 14.22 3.36
N GLU A 92 8.36 15.31 4.11
CA GLU A 92 8.40 16.67 3.55
C GLU A 92 9.71 16.91 2.80
#